data_AF-A0A932SAG3-F1
#
_entry.id   AF-A0A932SAG3-F1
#
_cell.length_a   1.000
_cell.length_b   1.000
_cell.length_c   1.000
_cell.angle_alpha   90.00
_cell.angle_beta   90.00
_cell.angle_gamma   90.00
#
_symmetry.space_group_name_H-M   'P 1'
#
loop_
_entity.id
_entity.type
_entity.pdbx_description
1 polymer ?
#
loop_
_entity_poly.entity_id
_entity_poly.type
_entity_poly.pdbx_seq_one_letter_code
_entity_poly.pdbx_strand_id
1 'polypeptide(L)'
;MQYFEVVLENGHIGAGNSYEAKRYFKGSDMLSVISKIRGLPRIKKRHTIEAVKEIRPITKEEYVKGMAEALKNPHLFRVWSGYRCPICGKCFNDILSFVRHVEKYDAAFVFTN
;
A
#
# COMPACT_ATOMS: atom_id res chain seq x y z
N MET A 1 8.71 -14.40 8.52
CA MET A 1 7.91 -13.23 8.06
C MET A 1 8.89 -12.24 7.45
N GLN A 2 8.68 -11.85 6.20
CA GLN A 2 9.54 -10.94 5.44
C GLN A 2 8.77 -9.67 5.07
N TYR A 3 9.50 -8.59 4.78
CA TYR A 3 8.96 -7.31 4.35
C TYR A 3 9.38 -7.03 2.92
N PHE A 4 8.49 -6.39 2.16
CA PHE A 4 8.71 -6.11 0.75
C PHE A 4 8.31 -4.69 0.40
N GLU A 5 9.14 -4.03 -0.40
CA GLU A 5 8.75 -2.86 -1.19
C GLU A 5 8.35 -3.34 -2.58
N VAL A 6 7.24 -2.82 -3.09
CA VAL A 6 6.72 -3.15 -4.41
C VAL A 6 6.39 -1.87 -5.14
N VAL A 7 6.93 -1.73 -6.35
CA VAL A 7 6.58 -0.63 -7.26
C VAL A 7 5.48 -1.13 -8.19
N LEU A 8 4.32 -0.47 -8.14
CA LEU A 8 3.14 -0.83 -8.91
C LEU A 8 2.75 0.26 -9.90
N GLU A 9 2.35 -0.15 -11.10
CA GLU A 9 1.68 0.72 -12.07
C GLU A 9 0.17 0.80 -11.77
N ASN A 10 -0.28 1.98 -11.33
CA ASN A 10 -1.68 2.24 -10.99
C ASN A 10 -2.41 2.93 -12.17
N GLY A 11 -3.64 2.48 -12.45
CA GLY A 11 -4.49 3.06 -13.49
C GLY A 11 -5.47 4.08 -12.90
N HIS A 12 -5.26 5.37 -13.18
CA HIS A 12 -6.26 6.40 -12.79
C HIS A 12 -6.22 7.73 -13.56
N ILE A 13 -5.32 7.94 -14.52
CA ILE A 13 -5.09 9.28 -15.09
C ILE A 13 -5.86 9.53 -16.40
N GLY A 14 -6.63 8.54 -16.90
CA GLY A 14 -7.34 8.64 -18.19
C GLY A 14 -6.41 8.54 -19.39
N ALA A 15 -6.95 8.33 -20.59
CA ALA A 15 -6.22 8.28 -21.88
C ALA A 15 -4.95 7.39 -21.89
N GLY A 16 -5.02 6.20 -21.28
CA GLY A 16 -3.87 5.27 -21.26
C GLY A 16 -2.77 5.62 -20.24
N ASN A 17 -2.91 6.73 -19.51
CA ASN A 17 -1.93 7.17 -18.52
C ASN A 17 -2.02 6.35 -17.22
N SER A 18 -0.85 6.11 -16.66
CA SER A 18 -0.64 5.47 -15.37
C SER A 18 0.37 6.25 -14.55
N TYR A 19 0.39 5.97 -13.25
CA TYR A 19 1.45 6.46 -12.37
C TYR A 19 2.00 5.31 -11.56
N GLU A 20 3.24 5.45 -11.15
CA GLU A 20 3.90 4.47 -10.28
C GLU A 20 3.63 4.79 -8.82
N ALA A 21 3.38 3.75 -8.03
CA ALA A 21 3.20 3.87 -6.59
C ALA A 21 3.99 2.79 -5.86
N LYS A 22 4.76 3.23 -4.86
CA LYS A 22 5.39 2.32 -3.90
C LYS A 22 4.37 1.79 -2.91
N ARG A 23 4.46 0.50 -2.63
CA ARG A 23 3.64 -0.23 -1.66
C ARG A 23 4.51 -1.12 -0.78
N TYR A 24 4.05 -1.30 0.44
CA TYR A 24 4.80 -2.05 1.45
C TYR A 24 3.95 -3.22 1.94
N PHE A 25 4.49 -4.43 1.91
CA PHE A 25 3.78 -5.65 2.31
C PHE A 25 4.57 -6.47 3.31
N LYS A 26 3.86 -7.17 4.19
CA LYS A 26 4.38 -8.29 4.97
C LYS A 26 3.96 -9.60 4.30
N GLY A 27 4.85 -10.56 4.18
CA GLY A 27 4.59 -11.85 3.53
C GLY A 27 5.52 -12.96 4.01
N SER A 28 5.21 -14.22 3.68
CA SER A 28 6.15 -15.33 3.86
C SER A 28 7.27 -15.28 2.83
N ASP A 29 6.90 -14.93 1.60
CA ASP A 29 7.70 -14.97 0.38
C ASP A 29 7.10 -14.05 -0.70
N MET A 30 7.78 -13.92 -1.84
CA MET A 30 7.39 -13.06 -2.96
C MET A 30 6.03 -13.43 -3.58
N LEU A 31 5.71 -14.72 -3.70
CA LEU A 31 4.44 -15.19 -4.27
C LEU A 31 3.27 -14.82 -3.36
N SER A 32 3.47 -14.89 -2.04
CA SER A 32 2.48 -14.44 -1.06
C SER A 32 2.12 -12.96 -1.21
N VAL A 33 3.09 -12.13 -1.61
CA VAL A 33 2.89 -10.70 -1.86
C VAL A 33 2.17 -10.46 -3.19
N ILE A 34 2.57 -11.15 -4.26
CA ILE A 34 1.89 -11.08 -5.57
C ILE A 34 0.41 -11.46 -5.45
N SER A 35 0.10 -12.48 -4.64
CA SER A 35 -1.29 -12.87 -4.37
C SER A 35 -2.11 -11.74 -3.73
N LYS A 36 -1.52 -11.00 -2.78
CA LYS A 36 -2.17 -9.83 -2.17
C LYS A 36 -2.39 -8.68 -3.17
N ILE A 37 -1.44 -8.47 -4.07
CA ILE A 37 -1.52 -7.40 -5.09
C ILE A 37 -2.71 -7.60 -6.04
N ARG A 38 -3.03 -8.85 -6.40
CA ARG A 38 -4.21 -9.19 -7.24
C ARG A 38 -5.53 -8.70 -6.66
N GLY A 39 -5.64 -8.60 -5.34
CA GLY A 39 -6.82 -8.10 -4.66
C GLY A 39 -6.91 -6.57 -4.59
N LEU A 40 -5.87 -5.84 -5.01
CA LEU A 40 -5.83 -4.39 -4.85
C LEU A 40 -6.69 -3.68 -5.89
N PRO A 41 -7.48 -2.68 -5.46
CA PRO A 41 -8.21 -1.84 -6.38
C PRO A 41 -7.25 -0.98 -7.20
N ARG A 42 -7.67 -0.58 -8.41
CA ARG A 42 -6.96 0.37 -9.30
C ARG A 42 -5.64 -0.13 -9.90
N ILE A 43 -5.22 -1.35 -9.59
CA ILE A 43 -4.19 -2.04 -10.36
C ILE A 43 -4.78 -2.44 -11.71
N LYS A 44 -4.03 -2.29 -12.81
CA LYS A 44 -4.46 -2.75 -14.14
C LYS A 44 -4.68 -4.27 -14.11
N LYS A 45 -5.93 -4.69 -13.82
CA LYS A 45 -6.31 -6.08 -13.47
C LYS A 45 -5.99 -7.10 -14.56
N ARG A 46 -6.04 -6.70 -15.84
CA ARG A 46 -5.80 -7.61 -16.97
C ARG A 46 -4.37 -8.19 -16.95
N HIS A 47 -3.44 -7.55 -16.23
CA HIS A 47 -2.03 -7.92 -16.21
C HIS A 47 -1.40 -7.68 -14.84
N THR A 48 -1.93 -8.29 -13.77
CA THR A 48 -1.44 -7.99 -12.39
C THR A 48 0.07 -8.22 -12.24
N ILE A 49 0.62 -9.22 -12.93
CA ILE A 49 2.08 -9.45 -12.94
C ILE A 49 2.80 -8.31 -13.65
N GLU A 50 2.29 -7.85 -14.80
CA GLU A 50 2.92 -6.74 -15.56
C GLU A 50 2.74 -5.37 -14.87
N ALA A 51 1.75 -5.25 -13.99
CA ALA A 51 1.59 -4.08 -13.14
C ALA A 51 2.65 -4.01 -12.02
N VAL A 52 3.31 -5.13 -11.69
CA VAL A 52 4.46 -5.14 -10.77
C VAL A 52 5.71 -4.80 -11.57
N LYS A 53 6.25 -3.59 -11.35
CA LYS A 53 7.52 -3.16 -11.95
C LYS A 53 8.72 -3.74 -11.21
N GLU A 54 8.62 -3.76 -9.88
CA GLU A 54 9.68 -4.22 -9.00
C GLU A 54 9.10 -4.80 -7.72
N ILE A 55 9.72 -5.86 -7.22
CA ILE A 55 9.48 -6.41 -5.88
C ILE A 55 10.82 -6.75 -5.25
N ARG A 56 11.13 -6.10 -4.12
CA ARG A 56 12.37 -6.33 -3.39
C ARG A 56 12.11 -6.62 -1.92
N PRO A 57 12.85 -7.57 -1.31
CA PRO A 57 12.86 -7.70 0.14
C PRO A 57 13.49 -6.44 0.75
N ILE A 58 12.97 -6.02 1.90
CA ILE A 58 13.43 -4.85 2.65
C ILE A 58 13.54 -5.19 4.13
N THR A 59 14.28 -4.38 4.88
CA THR A 59 14.32 -4.51 6.35
C THR A 59 13.01 -4.07 6.99
N LYS A 60 12.83 -4.40 8.27
CA LYS A 60 11.66 -3.95 9.05
C LYS A 60 11.64 -2.43 9.17
N GLU A 61 12.81 -1.81 9.32
CA GLU A 61 12.98 -0.37 9.48
C GLU A 61 12.61 0.36 8.19
N GLU A 62 13.06 -0.15 7.03
CA GLU A 62 12.64 0.36 5.72
C GLU A 62 11.12 0.23 5.53
N TYR A 63 10.54 -0.89 5.94
CA TYR A 63 9.09 -1.11 5.87
C TYR A 63 8.31 -0.09 6.70
N VAL A 64 8.76 0.17 7.93
CA VAL A 64 8.14 1.16 8.82
C VAL A 64 8.18 2.55 8.20
N LYS A 65 9.38 2.98 7.77
CA LYS A 65 9.57 4.30 7.14
C LYS A 65 8.74 4.44 5.87
N GLY A 66 8.73 3.42 5.03
CA GLY A 66 7.95 3.37 3.81
C GLY A 66 6.44 3.40 4.07
N MET A 67 5.95 2.69 5.08
CA MET A 67 4.54 2.74 5.48
C MET A 67 4.14 4.13 5.98
N ALA A 68 4.96 4.77 6.82
CA ALA A 68 4.69 6.13 7.30
C ALA A 68 4.55 7.11 6.12
N GLU A 69 5.46 7.03 5.14
CA GLU A 69 5.38 7.86 3.93
C GLU A 69 4.14 7.54 3.09
N ALA A 70 3.82 6.25 2.89
CA ALA A 70 2.65 5.84 2.12
C ALA A 70 1.34 6.34 2.74
N LEU A 71 1.22 6.39 4.07
CA LEU A 71 0.04 6.87 4.79
C LEU A 71 -0.29 8.34 4.53
N LYS A 72 0.70 9.15 4.15
CA LYS A 72 0.49 10.55 3.73
C LYS A 72 -0.32 10.67 2.44
N ASN A 73 -0.46 9.59 1.67
CA ASN A 73 -1.30 9.52 0.49
C ASN A 73 -2.49 8.55 0.69
N PRO A 74 -3.65 9.01 1.21
CA PRO A 74 -4.82 8.17 1.45
C PRO A 74 -5.36 7.45 0.22
N HIS A 75 -5.15 7.97 -0.99
CA HIS A 75 -5.65 7.35 -2.23
C HIS A 75 -5.04 5.97 -2.48
N LEU A 76 -3.87 5.72 -1.89
CA LEU A 76 -3.25 4.41 -1.89
C LEU A 76 -4.16 3.38 -1.17
N PHE A 77 -4.90 3.78 -0.16
CA PHE A 77 -5.68 2.85 0.67
C PHE A 77 -7.18 2.85 0.35
N ARG A 78 -7.56 3.46 -0.77
CA ARG A 78 -8.95 3.51 -1.22
C ARG A 78 -9.41 2.14 -1.70
N VAL A 79 -10.51 1.66 -1.13
CA VAL A 79 -11.25 0.46 -1.52
C VAL A 79 -12.60 0.84 -2.11
N TRP A 80 -13.40 -0.14 -2.52
CA TRP A 80 -14.73 0.14 -3.07
C TRP A 80 -15.63 0.89 -2.09
N SER A 81 -15.62 0.49 -0.82
CA SER A 81 -16.48 1.04 0.24
C SER A 81 -15.88 2.23 1.01
N GLY A 82 -14.77 2.82 0.55
CA GLY A 82 -14.10 3.92 1.26
C GLY A 82 -12.59 3.72 1.35
N TYR A 83 -12.05 3.71 2.56
CA TYR A 83 -10.61 3.62 2.85
C TYR A 83 -10.33 2.51 3.85
N ARG A 84 -9.28 1.71 3.64
CA ARG A 84 -8.92 0.60 4.54
C ARG A 84 -7.53 0.78 5.10
N CYS A 85 -7.40 0.85 6.43
CA CYS A 85 -6.11 0.95 7.09
C CYS A 85 -5.25 -0.30 6.84
N PRO A 86 -4.02 -0.17 6.31
CA PRO A 86 -3.13 -1.30 6.07
C PRO A 86 -2.53 -1.89 7.36
N ILE A 87 -2.59 -1.15 8.48
CA ILE A 87 -1.99 -1.53 9.76
C ILE A 87 -2.99 -2.31 10.63
N CYS A 88 -4.18 -1.75 10.87
CA CYS A 88 -5.19 -2.37 11.73
C CYS A 88 -6.35 -3.03 10.98
N GLY A 89 -6.46 -2.85 9.66
CA GLY A 89 -7.52 -3.43 8.84
C GLY A 89 -8.89 -2.74 8.92
N LYS A 90 -9.08 -1.73 9.77
CA LYS A 90 -10.33 -0.95 9.88
C LYS A 90 -10.68 -0.24 8.58
N CYS A 91 -11.98 -0.18 8.29
CA CYS A 91 -12.55 0.54 7.14
C CYS A 91 -13.16 1.86 7.59
N PHE A 92 -13.03 2.89 6.76
CA PHE A 92 -13.56 4.24 6.98
C PHE A 92 -14.29 4.68 5.72
N ASN A 93 -15.47 5.28 5.88
CA ASN A 93 -16.31 5.67 4.74
C ASN A 93 -15.86 6.98 4.10
N ASP A 94 -15.11 7.82 4.83
CA ASP A 94 -14.63 9.12 4.38
C ASP A 94 -13.11 9.29 4.60
N ILE A 95 -12.51 10.21 3.84
CA ILE A 95 -11.07 10.47 3.85
C ILE A 95 -10.59 11.12 5.15
N LEU A 96 -11.40 11.99 5.77
CA LEU A 96 -11.00 12.74 6.97
C LEU A 96 -10.87 11.81 8.17
N SER A 97 -11.83 10.91 8.36
CA SER A 97 -11.80 9.87 9.39
C SER A 97 -10.62 8.93 9.21
N PHE A 98 -10.30 8.57 7.97
CA PHE A 98 -9.13 7.76 7.64
C PHE A 98 -7.83 8.50 7.98
N VAL A 99 -7.66 9.74 7.54
CA VAL A 99 -6.46 10.56 7.80
C VAL A 99 -6.23 10.71 9.30
N ARG A 100 -7.24 11.15 10.05
CA ARG A 100 -7.17 11.28 11.52
C ARG A 100 -6.85 9.96 12.22
N HIS A 101 -7.27 8.83 11.65
CA HIS A 101 -6.91 7.52 12.18
C HIS A 101 -5.44 7.20 11.95
N VAL A 102 -4.92 7.48 10.75
CA VAL A 102 -3.56 7.09 10.39
C VAL A 102 -2.47 8.04 10.88
N GLU A 103 -2.79 9.31 11.13
CA GLU A 103 -1.90 10.27 11.80
C GLU A 103 -1.43 9.77 13.17
N LYS A 104 -2.25 8.96 13.86
CA LYS A 104 -1.86 8.31 15.13
C LYS A 104 -0.69 7.33 14.96
N TYR A 105 -0.50 6.78 13.76
CA TYR A 105 0.63 5.91 13.48
C TYR A 105 1.91 6.69 13.25
N ASP A 106 1.86 7.92 12.75
CA ASP A 106 3.05 8.78 12.63
C ASP A 106 3.69 8.98 14.01
N ALA A 107 2.86 9.23 15.03
CA ALA A 107 3.30 9.34 16.42
C ALA A 107 3.69 8.02 17.10
N ALA A 108 3.22 6.86 16.62
CA ALA A 108 3.47 5.56 17.26
C ALA A 108 4.62 4.77 16.63
N PHE A 109 4.87 4.94 15.32
CA PHE A 109 5.94 4.25 14.62
C PHE A 109 7.32 4.89 14.84
N VAL A 110 7.37 6.16 15.26
CA VAL A 110 8.60 6.84 15.68
C VAL A 110 9.17 6.29 16.99
N PHE A 111 8.38 5.54 17.80
CA PHE A 111 8.79 5.06 19.13
C PHE A 111 8.88 3.54 19.28
N THR A 112 8.86 2.77 18.20
CA THR A 112 9.25 1.35 18.28
C THR A 112 10.61 1.15 17.64
N ASN A 113 11.62 1.37 18.49
CA ASN A 113 13.08 1.25 18.37
C ASN A 113 13.81 2.38 17.64
#